data_AF-A0A258GG91-F1
#
_entry.id   AF-A0A258GG91-F1
#
_cell.length_a   1.000
_cell.length_b   1.000
_cell.length_c   1.000
_cell.angle_alpha   90.00
_cell.angle_beta   90.00
_cell.angle_gamma   90.00
#
_symmetry.space_group_name_H-M   'P 1'
#
loop_
_entity.id
_entity.type
_entity.pdbx_description
1 polymer ?
#
loop_
_entity_poly.entity_id
_entity_poly.type
_entity_poly.pdbx_seq_one_letter_code
_entity_poly.pdbx_strand_id
1 'polypeptide(L)'
;MIQTRSTTFTPRRSNVQSMRRNQNATRYRSETKLGPVAHTVLVALMITVLGLIYLTQATKTTAYSYEVQGLDEQINELTARKSELEVQNARLTALEKIKGSSVASAMTDPASIDYAN
;
A
#
# COMPACT_ATOMS: atom_id res chain seq x y z
N MET A 1 36.57 91.14 -1.36
CA MET A 1 35.61 90.56 -0.40
C MET A 1 35.05 89.27 -0.98
N ILE A 2 34.92 88.26 -0.13
CA ILE A 2 34.90 86.82 -0.41
C ILE A 2 33.52 86.37 -0.95
N GLN A 3 33.49 85.65 -2.08
CA GLN A 3 32.29 84.90 -2.50
C GLN A 3 32.25 83.55 -1.78
N THR A 4 31.38 83.41 -0.79
CA THR A 4 31.05 82.12 -0.18
C THR A 4 30.19 81.30 -1.13
N ARG A 5 30.74 80.20 -1.68
CA ARG A 5 29.98 79.20 -2.43
C ARG A 5 29.27 78.27 -1.45
N SER A 6 27.96 78.40 -1.31
CA SER A 6 27.13 77.43 -0.60
C SER A 6 26.90 76.19 -1.48
N THR A 7 27.54 75.07 -1.14
CA THR A 7 27.27 73.76 -1.77
C THR A 7 26.05 73.13 -1.12
N THR A 8 24.86 73.37 -1.69
CA THR A 8 23.63 72.70 -1.25
C THR A 8 23.58 71.28 -1.82
N PHE A 9 23.81 70.30 -0.94
CA PHE A 9 23.65 68.87 -1.24
C PHE A 9 22.16 68.54 -1.41
N THR A 10 21.75 68.19 -2.64
CA THR A 10 20.38 67.72 -2.90
C THR A 10 20.36 66.19 -2.85
N PRO A 11 19.72 65.55 -1.86
CA PRO A 11 19.66 64.10 -1.80
C PRO A 11 18.79 63.55 -2.93
N ARG A 12 19.39 62.71 -3.80
CA ARG A 12 18.70 61.99 -4.88
C ARG A 12 17.97 60.78 -4.30
N ARG A 13 16.87 61.00 -3.56
CA ARG A 13 15.91 59.95 -3.20
C ARG A 13 14.53 60.31 -3.74
N SER A 14 14.20 59.71 -4.88
CA SER A 14 12.80 59.48 -5.29
C SER A 14 12.71 58.38 -6.35
N ASN A 15 13.10 57.15 -5.97
CA ASN A 15 12.53 55.95 -6.60
C ASN A 15 11.07 55.70 -6.14
N VAL A 16 10.38 56.74 -5.66
CA VAL A 16 8.93 56.84 -5.77
C VAL A 16 8.72 57.63 -7.05
N GLN A 17 8.80 56.93 -8.18
CA GLN A 17 8.29 57.41 -9.44
C GLN A 17 6.83 57.77 -9.18
N SER A 18 6.58 59.06 -8.97
CA SER A 18 5.24 59.57 -8.72
C SER A 18 4.42 59.16 -9.93
N MET A 19 3.58 58.13 -9.76
CA MET A 19 2.65 57.66 -10.76
C MET A 19 1.84 58.88 -11.19
N ARG A 20 2.19 59.47 -12.35
CA ARG A 20 1.55 60.71 -12.81
C ARG A 20 0.10 60.36 -13.09
N ARG A 21 -0.83 61.13 -12.51
CA ARG A 21 -2.26 60.97 -12.78
C ARG A 21 -2.47 61.17 -14.29
N ASN A 22 -3.30 60.32 -14.88
CA ASN A 22 -3.63 60.32 -16.31
C ASN A 22 -2.56 59.75 -17.26
N GLN A 23 -1.71 58.82 -16.80
CA GLN A 23 -0.92 57.98 -17.70
C GLN A 23 -1.52 56.58 -17.79
N ASN A 24 -1.80 56.15 -19.02
CA ASN A 24 -2.33 54.81 -19.29
C ASN A 24 -1.19 53.79 -19.12
N ALA A 25 -1.12 53.16 -17.95
CA ALA A 25 -0.14 52.12 -17.68
C ALA A 25 -0.58 50.83 -18.39
N THR A 26 0.04 50.50 -19.52
CA THR A 26 -0.17 49.22 -20.19
C THR A 26 0.61 48.13 -19.44
N ARG A 27 -0.10 47.20 -18.80
CA ARG A 27 0.52 45.98 -18.30
C ARG A 27 0.71 45.02 -19.47
N TYR A 28 1.95 44.69 -19.81
CA TYR A 28 2.26 43.52 -20.63
C TYR A 28 1.96 42.26 -19.81
N ARG A 29 0.76 41.71 -19.97
CA ARG A 29 0.49 40.36 -19.51
C ARG A 29 1.00 39.40 -20.57
N SER A 30 1.77 38.41 -20.15
CA SER A 30 2.07 37.24 -20.98
C SER A 30 0.75 36.52 -21.29
N GLU A 31 0.15 36.79 -22.45
CA GLU A 31 -0.97 36.04 -23.03
C GLU A 31 -0.48 34.70 -23.59
N THR A 32 0.45 34.00 -22.89
CA THR A 32 0.79 32.61 -23.22
C THR A 32 -0.38 31.73 -22.82
N LYS A 33 -1.46 31.82 -23.57
CA LYS A 33 -2.57 30.90 -23.52
C LYS A 33 -2.16 29.69 -24.32
N LEU A 34 -2.34 28.52 -23.72
CA LEU A 34 -2.23 27.27 -24.46
C LEU A 34 -3.19 27.36 -25.65
N GLY A 35 -2.65 27.28 -26.87
CA GLY A 35 -3.48 27.28 -28.08
C GLY A 35 -4.42 26.07 -28.07
N PRO A 36 -5.50 26.09 -28.87
CA PRO A 36 -6.49 25.01 -28.90
C PRO A 36 -5.87 23.61 -29.03
N VAL A 37 -4.82 23.48 -29.86
CA VAL A 37 -4.09 22.22 -30.05
C VAL A 37 -3.28 21.81 -28.81
N ALA A 38 -2.58 22.75 -28.16
CA ALA A 38 -1.81 22.44 -26.96
C ALA A 38 -2.73 22.01 -25.80
N HIS A 39 -3.92 22.61 -25.70
CA HIS A 39 -4.89 22.26 -24.67
C HIS A 39 -5.47 20.85 -24.89
N THR A 40 -5.86 20.50 -26.11
CA THR A 40 -6.39 19.14 -26.40
C THR A 40 -5.34 18.06 -26.20
N VAL A 41 -4.08 18.31 -26.59
CA VAL A 41 -2.98 17.37 -26.36
C VAL A 41 -2.76 17.16 -24.86
N LEU A 42 -2.78 18.23 -24.05
CA LEU A 42 -2.66 18.12 -22.60
C LEU A 42 -3.80 17.29 -22.00
N VAL A 43 -5.04 17.56 -22.40
CA VAL A 43 -6.22 16.81 -21.93
C VAL A 43 -6.13 15.33 -22.33
N ALA A 44 -5.73 15.04 -23.57
CA ALA A 44 -5.53 13.67 -24.03
C ALA A 44 -4.46 12.94 -23.19
N LEU A 45 -3.34 13.61 -22.90
CA LEU A 45 -2.27 13.08 -22.04
C LEU A 45 -2.76 12.85 -20.61
N MET A 46 -3.63 13.73 -20.10
CA MET A 46 -4.20 13.57 -18.77
C MET A 46 -5.12 12.34 -18.69
N ILE A 47 -5.94 12.12 -19.72
CA ILE A 47 -6.80 10.94 -19.83
C ILE A 47 -5.97 9.65 -19.93
N THR A 48 -4.88 9.65 -20.70
CA THR A 48 -4.02 8.46 -20.80
C THR A 48 -3.36 8.11 -19.47
N VAL A 49 -2.87 9.11 -18.73
CA VAL A 49 -2.31 8.88 -17.38
C VAL A 49 -3.36 8.31 -16.43
N LEU A 50 -4.58 8.85 -16.42
CA LEU A 50 -5.68 8.31 -15.61
C LEU A 50 -6.04 6.86 -16.01
N GLY A 51 -6.06 6.56 -17.30
CA GLY A 51 -6.28 5.21 -17.82
C GLY A 51 -5.20 4.22 -17.37
N LEU A 52 -3.92 4.63 -17.39
CA LEU A 52 -2.81 3.80 -16.89
C LEU A 52 -2.90 3.56 -15.39
N ILE A 53 -3.27 4.58 -14.60
CA ILE A 53 -3.49 4.42 -13.16
C ILE A 53 -4.59 3.40 -12.91
N TYR A 54 -5.71 3.47 -13.63
CA TYR A 54 -6.81 2.51 -13.50
C TYR A 54 -6.37 1.08 -13.84
N LEU A 55 -5.60 0.91 -14.92
CA LEU A 55 -5.06 -0.38 -15.30
C LEU A 55 -4.15 -0.97 -14.21
N THR A 56 -3.29 -0.16 -13.59
CA THR A 56 -2.42 -0.65 -12.49
C THR A 56 -3.22 -1.04 -11.24
N GLN A 57 -4.35 -0.39 -10.95
CA GLN A 57 -5.24 -0.80 -9.87
C GLN A 57 -5.87 -2.16 -10.17
N ALA A 58 -6.39 -2.36 -11.39
CA ALA A 58 -6.95 -3.63 -11.81
C ALA A 58 -5.93 -4.79 -11.77
N THR A 59 -4.70 -4.58 -12.24
CA THR A 59 -3.65 -5.60 -12.23
C THR A 59 -3.20 -5.95 -10.81
N LYS A 60 -3.02 -4.94 -9.94
CA LYS A 60 -2.63 -5.18 -8.54
C LYS A 60 -3.72 -5.95 -7.77
N THR A 61 -4.99 -5.56 -7.91
CA THR A 61 -6.11 -6.28 -7.29
C THR A 61 -6.20 -7.72 -7.77
N THR A 62 -5.97 -7.96 -9.06
CA THR A 62 -5.99 -9.32 -9.64
C THR A 62 -4.87 -10.18 -9.09
N ALA A 63 -3.64 -9.65 -9.01
CA ALA A 63 -2.49 -10.36 -8.45
C ALA A 63 -2.67 -10.67 -6.95
N TYR A 64 -3.12 -9.70 -6.15
CA TYR A 64 -3.42 -9.92 -4.73
C TYR A 64 -4.52 -10.96 -4.53
N SER A 65 -5.52 -11.03 -5.41
CA SER A 65 -6.57 -12.05 -5.31
C SER A 65 -6.04 -13.48 -5.47
N TYR A 66 -5.03 -13.69 -6.33
CA TYR A 66 -4.40 -15.02 -6.49
C TYR A 66 -3.54 -15.39 -5.29
N GLU A 67 -2.78 -14.44 -4.75
CA GLU A 67 -1.97 -14.66 -3.54
C GLU A 67 -2.85 -14.98 -2.33
N VAL A 68 -3.97 -14.27 -2.16
CA VAL A 68 -4.96 -14.54 -1.10
C VAL A 68 -5.57 -15.92 -1.25
N GLN A 69 -5.98 -16.34 -2.46
CA GLN A 69 -6.51 -17.70 -2.66
C GLN A 69 -5.49 -18.78 -2.30
N GLY A 70 -4.22 -18.62 -2.69
CA GLY A 70 -3.17 -19.57 -2.34
C GLY A 70 -2.87 -19.62 -0.84
N LEU A 71 -2.99 -18.49 -0.13
CA LEU A 71 -2.86 -18.44 1.33
C LEU A 71 -4.06 -19.09 2.03
N ASP A 72 -5.29 -18.85 1.56
CA ASP A 72 -6.50 -19.48 2.10
C ASP A 72 -6.48 -21.00 1.92
N GLU A 73 -6.00 -21.49 0.77
CA GLU A 73 -5.83 -22.92 0.52
C GLU A 73 -4.82 -23.55 1.50
N GLN A 74 -3.67 -22.90 1.72
CA GLN A 74 -2.70 -23.32 2.72
C GLN A 74 -3.27 -23.31 4.14
N ILE A 75 -4.04 -22.27 4.51
CA ILE A 75 -4.71 -22.20 5.82
C ILE A 75 -5.68 -23.36 5.99
N ASN A 76 -6.47 -23.67 4.96
CA ASN A 76 -7.41 -24.78 4.99
C ASN A 76 -6.68 -26.13 5.12
N GLU A 77 -5.60 -26.33 4.37
CA GLU A 77 -4.76 -27.54 4.46
C GLU A 77 -4.14 -27.70 5.85
N LEU A 78 -3.54 -26.63 6.40
CA LEU A 78 -2.95 -26.64 7.74
C LEU A 78 -4.00 -26.90 8.82
N THR A 79 -5.20 -26.34 8.67
CA THR A 79 -6.30 -26.53 9.61
C THR A 79 -6.79 -27.98 9.59
N ALA A 80 -6.92 -28.58 8.40
CA ALA A 80 -7.28 -29.99 8.25
C ALA A 80 -6.22 -30.90 8.89
N ARG A 81 -4.93 -30.66 8.61
CA ARG A 81 -3.82 -31.43 9.21
C ARG A 81 -3.79 -31.30 10.73
N LYS A 82 -4.01 -30.09 11.26
CA LYS A 82 -4.08 -29.88 12.71
C LYS A 82 -5.20 -30.70 13.33
N SER A 83 -6.39 -30.69 12.74
CA SER A 83 -7.53 -31.49 13.23
C SER A 83 -7.22 -32.98 13.21
N GLU A 84 -6.59 -33.46 12.13
CA GLU A 84 -6.18 -34.86 12.03
C GLU A 84 -5.14 -35.24 13.10
N LEU A 85 -4.15 -34.38 13.34
CA LEU A 85 -3.14 -34.58 14.39
C LEU A 85 -3.76 -34.58 15.79
N GLU A 86 -4.74 -33.72 16.06
CA GLU A 86 -5.46 -33.70 17.33
C GLU A 86 -6.21 -35.01 17.58
N VAL A 87 -6.90 -35.54 16.56
CA VAL A 87 -7.58 -36.85 16.64
C VAL A 87 -6.58 -37.99 16.86
N GLN A 88 -5.46 -37.99 16.13
CA GLN A 88 -4.42 -39.01 16.30
C GLN A 88 -3.79 -38.96 17.69
N ASN A 89 -3.53 -37.76 18.22
CA ASN A 89 -3.01 -37.58 19.56
C ASN A 89 -3.99 -38.10 20.63
N ALA A 90 -5.29 -37.76 20.50
CA ALA A 90 -6.33 -38.29 21.38
C ALA A 90 -6.40 -39.83 21.34
N ARG A 91 -6.27 -40.42 20.14
CA ARG A 91 -6.23 -41.88 19.96
C ARG A 91 -5.00 -42.51 20.63
N LEU A 92 -3.81 -41.93 20.43
CA LEU A 92 -2.58 -42.40 21.07
C LEU A 92 -2.69 -42.32 22.60
N THR A 93 -3.20 -41.20 23.12
CA THR A 93 -3.44 -41.00 24.56
C THR A 93 -4.42 -42.04 25.12
N ALA A 94 -5.49 -42.34 24.39
CA ALA A 94 -6.44 -43.39 24.80
C ALA A 94 -5.78 -44.78 24.80
N LEU A 95 -4.97 -45.08 23.78
CA LEU A 95 -4.25 -46.35 23.69
C LEU A 95 -3.25 -46.53 24.84
N GLU A 96 -2.51 -45.47 25.19
CA GLU A 96 -1.59 -45.45 26.33
C GLU A 96 -2.33 -45.69 27.65
N LYS A 97 -3.47 -45.03 27.87
CA LYS A 97 -4.33 -45.27 29.05
C LYS A 97 -4.83 -46.71 29.14
N ILE A 98 -5.25 -47.31 28.02
CA ILE A 98 -5.71 -48.71 27.99
C ILE A 98 -4.56 -49.65 28.36
N LYS A 99 -3.37 -49.44 27.78
CA LYS A 99 -2.16 -50.23 28.07
C LYS A 99 -1.74 -50.13 29.54
N GLY A 100 -1.89 -48.95 30.15
CA GLY A 100 -1.62 -48.73 31.57
C GLY A 100 -2.76 -49.12 32.51
N SER A 101 -3.90 -49.62 32.00
CA SER A 101 -5.05 -49.96 32.84
C SER A 101 -4.90 -51.31 33.53
N SER A 102 -5.57 -51.47 34.67
CA SER A 102 -5.57 -52.70 35.46
C SER A 102 -6.06 -53.94 34.70
N VAL A 103 -6.93 -53.76 33.70
CA VAL A 103 -7.42 -54.83 32.84
C VAL A 103 -6.28 -55.41 31.99
N ALA A 104 -5.42 -54.55 31.43
CA ALA A 104 -4.27 -55.00 30.65
C ALA A 104 -3.19 -55.65 31.54
N SER A 105 -2.99 -55.16 32.77
CA SER A 105 -2.07 -55.77 33.74
C SER A 105 -2.57 -57.13 34.26
N ALA A 106 -3.87 -57.38 34.19
CA ALA A 106 -4.48 -58.65 34.56
C ALA A 106 -4.56 -59.66 33.38
N MET A 107 -4.19 -59.28 32.16
CA MET A 107 -4.07 -60.20 31.03
C MET A 107 -2.80 -61.04 31.18
N THR A 108 -2.95 -62.34 31.41
CA THR A 108 -1.84 -63.30 31.37
C THR A 108 -1.81 -63.98 30.01
N ASP A 109 -0.62 -64.34 29.51
CA ASP A 109 -0.50 -65.09 28.27
C ASP A 109 -1.31 -66.40 28.34
N PRO A 110 -2.08 -66.75 27.30
CA PRO A 110 -2.89 -67.96 27.30
C PRO A 110 -1.99 -69.20 27.34
N ALA A 111 -2.24 -70.09 28.31
CA ALA A 111 -1.41 -71.28 28.55
C ALA A 111 -1.45 -72.31 27.39
N SER A 112 -2.47 -72.28 26.54
CA SER A 112 -2.55 -73.08 25.32
C SER A 112 -3.49 -72.43 24.31
N ILE A 113 -3.07 -72.37 23.05
CA ILE A 113 -3.91 -71.94 21.92
C ILE A 113 -4.43 -73.22 21.26
N ASP A 114 -5.73 -73.46 21.38
CA ASP A 114 -6.40 -74.59 20.72
C ASP A 114 -7.03 -74.11 19.42
N TYR A 115 -6.76 -74.80 18.31
CA TYR A 115 -7.28 -74.46 16.99
C TYR A 115 -8.52 -75.30 16.72
N ALA A 116 -9.66 -74.63 16.48
CA ALA A 116 -10.85 -75.31 16.02
C ALA A 116 -10.62 -75.83 14.59
N ASN A 117 -10.67 -77.14 14.43
CA ASN A 117 -10.59 -77.87 13.15
C ASN A 117 -11.93 -77.85 12.41
#